data_AF-A0A3D3UX92-F1
#
_entry.id   AF-A0A3D3UX92-F1
#
_cell.length_a   1.000
_cell.length_b   1.000
_cell.length_c   1.000
_cell.angle_alpha   90.00
_cell.angle_beta   90.00
_cell.angle_gamma   90.00
#
_symmetry.space_group_name_H-M   'P 1'
#
loop_
_entity.id
_entity.type
_entity.pdbx_description
1 polymer ?
#
loop_
_entity_poly.entity_id
_entity_poly.type
_entity_poly.pdbx_seq_one_letter_code
_entity_poly.pdbx_strand_id
1 'polypeptide(L)'
;MVDLRPTLMDLLDLKCPKDAPELPGKSLILSLTENKPTYRKYAISENWSQTTVITERCKLGVWIDPGPIDKYKRRDNQQRFSDQLFDREKDPLELKNLIDDPEYAKVQKQLREYLDDFTSRVPATGKMEFIRRTQGKKHAKT
;
A
#
# COMPACT_ATOMS: atom_id res chain seq x y z
N MET A 1 -4.63 3.79 -6.00
CA MET A 1 -5.38 5.06 -6.00
C MET A 1 -6.78 4.79 -5.44
N VAL A 2 -7.10 5.27 -4.23
CA VAL A 2 -8.37 4.96 -3.52
C VAL A 2 -9.25 6.19 -3.22
N ASP A 3 -8.71 7.40 -3.40
CA ASP A 3 -9.37 8.65 -3.02
C ASP A 3 -10.36 9.18 -4.06
N LEU A 4 -10.24 8.71 -5.30
CA LEU A 4 -11.08 9.20 -6.39
C LEU A 4 -12.56 8.94 -6.11
N ARG A 5 -12.89 7.75 -5.62
CA ARG A 5 -14.28 7.38 -5.31
C ARG A 5 -14.92 8.30 -4.27
N PRO A 6 -14.40 8.45 -3.03
CA PRO A 6 -15.01 9.34 -2.05
C PRO A 6 -14.99 10.80 -2.53
N THR A 7 -13.98 11.23 -3.28
CA THR A 7 -13.94 12.60 -3.83
C THR A 7 -15.06 12.86 -4.84
N LEU A 8 -15.31 11.93 -5.76
CA LEU A 8 -16.39 12.07 -6.74
C LEU A 8 -17.77 11.96 -6.09
N MET A 9 -17.91 11.11 -5.06
CA MET A 9 -19.17 10.99 -4.32
C MET A 9 -19.50 12.30 -3.61
N ASP A 10 -18.53 12.92 -2.92
CA ASP A 10 -18.73 14.22 -2.27
C ASP A 10 -18.98 15.35 -3.28
N LEU A 11 -18.21 15.39 -4.38
CA LEU A 11 -18.33 16.42 -5.40
C LEU A 11 -19.70 16.42 -6.09
N LEU A 12 -20.29 15.25 -6.27
CA LEU A 12 -21.56 15.04 -6.98
C LEU A 12 -22.76 14.85 -6.02
N ASP A 13 -22.55 15.00 -4.71
CA ASP A 13 -23.56 14.77 -3.66
C ASP A 13 -24.25 13.39 -3.77
N LEU A 14 -23.46 12.36 -4.05
CA LEU A 14 -23.93 10.99 -4.23
C LEU A 14 -23.95 10.23 -2.90
N LYS A 15 -25.01 9.43 -2.69
CA LYS A 15 -25.09 8.52 -1.55
C LYS A 15 -24.29 7.25 -1.81
N CYS A 16 -23.43 6.88 -0.86
CA CYS A 16 -22.74 5.60 -0.89
C CYS A 16 -23.73 4.44 -0.65
N PRO A 17 -23.79 3.42 -1.52
CA PRO A 17 -24.58 2.22 -1.27
C PRO A 17 -24.15 1.52 0.03
N LYS A 18 -25.09 0.98 0.80
CA LYS A 18 -24.80 0.34 2.10
C LYS A 18 -23.96 -0.93 1.99
N ASP A 19 -24.03 -1.59 0.85
CA ASP A 19 -23.32 -2.82 0.50
C ASP A 19 -21.99 -2.57 -0.22
N ALA A 20 -21.66 -1.30 -0.51
CA ALA A 20 -20.39 -0.98 -1.15
C ALA A 20 -19.22 -1.27 -0.20
N PRO A 21 -18.13 -1.90 -0.70
CA PRO A 21 -16.94 -2.10 0.11
C PRO A 21 -16.40 -0.79 0.67
N GLU A 22 -16.06 -0.81 1.96
CA GLU A 22 -15.34 0.30 2.58
C GLU A 22 -13.92 0.34 2.01
N LEU A 23 -13.54 1.51 1.47
CA LEU A 23 -12.20 1.75 0.95
C LEU A 23 -11.51 2.74 1.88
N PRO A 24 -10.19 2.61 2.14
CA PRO A 24 -9.45 3.50 3.04
C PRO A 24 -9.24 4.91 2.47
N GLY A 25 -9.83 5.22 1.32
CA GLY A 25 -9.73 6.52 0.67
C GLY A 25 -10.45 7.61 1.46
N LYS A 26 -9.99 8.84 1.27
CA LYS A 26 -10.64 10.05 1.81
C LYS A 26 -10.89 11.00 0.66
N SER A 27 -11.98 11.76 0.77
CA SER A 27 -12.28 12.81 -0.19
C SER A 27 -11.18 13.89 -0.17
N LEU A 28 -10.78 14.32 -1.36
CA LEU A 28 -9.81 15.38 -1.58
C LEU A 28 -10.50 16.71 -1.89
N ILE A 29 -11.83 16.82 -1.71
CA ILE A 29 -12.59 18.00 -2.11
C ILE A 29 -12.02 19.28 -1.49
N LEU A 30 -11.73 19.28 -0.19
CA LEU A 30 -11.12 20.43 0.51
C LEU A 30 -9.73 20.79 -0.01
N SER A 31 -8.96 19.79 -0.46
CA SER A 31 -7.66 20.05 -1.10
C SER A 31 -7.82 20.68 -2.47
N LEU A 32 -8.86 20.30 -3.22
CA LEU A 32 -9.14 20.81 -4.56
C LEU A 32 -9.81 22.20 -4.55
N THR A 33 -10.75 22.45 -3.63
CA THR A 33 -11.57 23.66 -3.60
C THR A 33 -11.04 24.74 -2.67
N GLU A 34 -10.33 24.35 -1.60
CA GLU A 34 -9.88 25.26 -0.54
C GLU A 34 -8.36 25.22 -0.32
N ASN A 35 -7.62 24.47 -1.14
CA ASN A 35 -6.17 24.30 -1.02
C ASN A 35 -5.73 23.82 0.39
N LYS A 36 -6.57 23.03 1.07
CA LYS A 36 -6.27 22.49 2.40
C LYS A 36 -5.44 21.21 2.29
N PRO A 37 -4.45 20.99 3.19
CA PRO A 37 -3.69 19.76 3.19
C PRO A 37 -4.56 18.56 3.57
N THR A 38 -4.19 17.37 3.10
CA THR A 38 -4.91 16.12 3.43
C THR A 38 -4.63 15.62 4.86
N TYR A 39 -3.63 16.21 5.54
CA TYR A 39 -3.12 15.82 6.86
C TYR A 39 -2.70 14.33 6.96
N ARG A 40 -2.50 13.65 5.82
CA ARG A 40 -2.00 12.28 5.81
C ARG A 40 -0.52 12.28 6.14
N LYS A 41 -0.14 11.45 7.12
CA LYS A 41 1.26 11.22 7.49
C LYS A 41 2.01 10.39 6.45
N TYR A 42 1.30 9.51 5.76
CA TYR A 42 1.87 8.60 4.77
C TYR A 42 0.83 8.19 3.70
N ALA A 43 1.35 7.66 2.60
CA ALA A 43 0.62 6.94 1.56
C ALA A 43 1.13 5.50 1.46
N ILE A 44 0.28 4.60 0.96
CA ILE A 44 0.62 3.19 0.74
C ILE A 44 0.50 2.88 -0.75
N SER A 45 1.49 2.13 -1.26
CA SER A 45 1.47 1.53 -2.59
C SER A 45 1.72 0.03 -2.47
N GLU A 46 0.84 -0.77 -3.05
CA GLU A 46 0.88 -2.22 -2.98
C GLU A 46 1.02 -2.82 -4.36
N ASN A 47 1.83 -3.86 -4.46
CA ASN A 47 1.80 -4.79 -5.56
C ASN A 47 1.76 -6.23 -5.01
N TRP A 48 1.86 -7.23 -5.90
CA TRP A 48 1.70 -8.62 -5.49
C TRP A 48 2.79 -9.17 -4.57
N SER A 49 3.93 -8.50 -4.51
CA SER A 49 5.16 -8.97 -3.85
C SER A 49 5.78 -7.97 -2.90
N GLN A 50 5.32 -6.72 -2.90
CA GLN A 50 5.88 -5.66 -2.10
C GLN A 50 4.78 -4.69 -1.67
N THR A 51 4.83 -4.26 -0.41
CA THR A 51 4.06 -3.13 0.11
C THR A 51 5.01 -2.01 0.47
N THR A 52 4.67 -0.80 0.04
CA THR A 52 5.51 0.38 0.21
C THR A 52 4.76 1.45 0.99
N VAL A 53 5.39 1.95 2.04
CA VAL A 53 4.95 3.15 2.76
C VAL A 53 5.77 4.36 2.30
N ILE A 54 5.09 5.46 2.04
CA ILE A 54 5.66 6.68 1.46
C ILE A 54 5.26 7.85 2.35
N THR A 55 6.24 8.50 2.97
CA THR A 55 6.07 9.78 3.66
C THR A 55 6.48 10.93 2.73
N GLU A 56 6.38 12.16 3.22
CA GLU A 56 6.84 13.34 2.48
C GLU A 56 8.30 13.21 2.05
N ARG A 57 9.18 12.72 2.94
CA ARG A 57 10.63 12.61 2.69
C ARG A 57 11.09 11.19 2.34
N CYS A 58 10.66 10.18 3.08
CA CYS A 58 11.22 8.82 2.95
C CYS A 58 10.21 7.81 2.43
N LYS A 59 10.72 6.76 1.80
CA LYS A 59 9.94 5.62 1.28
C LYS A 59 10.56 4.32 1.75
N LEU A 60 9.73 3.40 2.27
CA LEU A 60 10.14 2.05 2.65
C LEU A 60 9.29 1.03 1.89
N GLY A 61 9.93 0.24 1.03
CA GLY A 61 9.36 -0.94 0.38
C GLY A 61 9.71 -2.22 1.14
N VAL A 62 8.70 -2.98 1.55
CA VAL A 62 8.84 -4.24 2.28
C VAL A 62 8.37 -5.39 1.41
N TRP A 63 9.21 -6.42 1.24
CA TRP A 63 8.82 -7.62 0.50
C TRP A 63 7.81 -8.45 1.31
N ILE A 64 6.75 -8.91 0.64
CA ILE A 64 5.67 -9.68 1.26
C ILE A 64 5.48 -11.03 0.57
N ASP A 65 4.89 -11.99 1.30
CA ASP A 65 4.50 -13.27 0.74
C ASP A 65 3.45 -13.05 -0.37
N PRO A 66 3.71 -13.44 -1.63
CA PRO A 66 2.76 -13.29 -2.72
C PRO A 66 1.54 -14.25 -2.64
N GLY A 67 1.54 -15.16 -1.68
CA GLY A 67 0.50 -16.14 -1.41
C GLY A 67 0.66 -17.44 -2.20
N PRO A 68 -0.26 -18.41 -2.01
CA PRO A 68 -0.08 -19.80 -2.42
C PRO A 68 -0.28 -20.06 -3.93
N ILE A 69 -0.43 -19.01 -4.75
CA ILE A 69 -0.71 -19.18 -6.18
C ILE A 69 0.60 -19.42 -6.94
N ASP A 70 0.71 -20.58 -7.59
CA ASP A 70 1.95 -21.03 -8.27
C ASP A 70 2.58 -19.98 -9.20
N LYS A 71 1.76 -19.28 -10.01
CA LYS A 71 2.27 -18.26 -10.94
C LYS A 71 3.02 -17.10 -10.25
N TYR A 72 2.79 -16.90 -8.96
CA TYR A 72 3.40 -15.84 -8.17
C TYR A 72 4.48 -16.34 -7.20
N LYS A 73 4.70 -17.65 -7.04
CA LYS A 73 5.81 -18.19 -6.23
C LYS A 73 7.17 -17.63 -6.64
N ARG A 74 7.40 -17.46 -7.96
CA ARG A 74 8.63 -16.85 -8.49
C ARG A 74 8.83 -15.36 -8.11
N ARG A 75 7.80 -14.73 -7.55
CA ARG A 75 7.81 -13.34 -7.10
C ARG A 75 7.91 -13.24 -5.58
N ASP A 76 8.12 -14.35 -4.88
CA ASP A 76 8.52 -14.31 -3.49
C ASP A 76 9.99 -13.88 -3.43
N ASN A 77 10.18 -12.70 -2.86
CA ASN A 77 11.46 -12.01 -2.80
C ASN A 77 11.93 -11.79 -1.36
N GLN A 78 11.15 -12.22 -0.35
CA GLN A 78 11.41 -11.91 1.07
C GLN A 78 12.78 -12.42 1.56
N GLN A 79 13.25 -13.51 0.98
CA GLN A 79 14.53 -14.14 1.31
C GLN A 79 15.63 -13.85 0.28
N ARG A 80 15.31 -13.13 -0.80
CA ARG A 80 16.22 -12.91 -1.93
C ARG A 80 16.79 -11.51 -1.97
N PHE A 81 16.03 -10.54 -1.48
CA PHE A 81 16.39 -9.14 -1.50
C PHE A 81 16.08 -8.52 -0.14
N SER A 82 16.92 -7.58 0.28
CA SER A 82 16.62 -6.73 1.42
C SER A 82 15.41 -5.86 1.11
N ASP A 83 14.72 -5.40 2.14
CA ASP A 83 13.80 -4.27 2.05
C ASP A 83 14.50 -3.03 1.49
N GLN A 84 13.73 -2.04 1.06
CA GLN A 84 14.24 -0.88 0.33
C GLN A 84 13.85 0.43 1.03
N LEU A 85 14.83 1.19 1.52
CA LEU A 85 14.62 2.49 2.15
C LEU A 85 15.31 3.59 1.34
N PHE A 86 14.57 4.63 0.97
CA PHE A 86 15.08 5.76 0.20
C PHE A 86 14.70 7.08 0.86
N ASP A 87 15.65 8.01 0.88
CA ASP A 87 15.45 9.42 1.24
C ASP A 87 15.20 10.22 -0.05
N ARG A 88 13.94 10.50 -0.37
CA ARG A 88 13.55 11.06 -1.67
C ARG A 88 13.90 12.55 -1.83
N GLU A 89 14.26 13.21 -0.73
CA GLU A 89 14.77 14.58 -0.77
C GLU A 89 16.23 14.60 -1.23
N LYS A 90 17.05 13.67 -0.72
CA LYS A 90 18.48 13.55 -1.06
C LYS A 90 18.72 12.69 -2.30
N ASP A 91 17.85 11.71 -2.54
CA ASP A 91 17.93 10.71 -3.61
C ASP A 91 16.55 10.56 -4.28
N PRO A 92 16.12 11.58 -5.05
CA PRO A 92 14.81 11.57 -5.72
C PRO A 92 14.67 10.47 -6.77
N LEU A 93 15.79 9.90 -7.23
CA LEU A 93 15.82 8.81 -8.21
C LEU A 93 15.92 7.42 -7.58
N GLU A 94 15.97 7.33 -6.24
CA GLU A 94 15.97 6.08 -5.49
C GLU A 94 17.12 5.14 -5.89
N LEU A 95 18.32 5.68 -6.08
CA LEU A 95 19.51 4.96 -6.53
C LEU A 95 20.27 4.28 -5.39
N LYS A 96 20.20 4.82 -4.16
CA LYS A 96 20.92 4.29 -3.00
C LYS A 96 19.95 3.73 -1.97
N ASN A 97 19.93 2.41 -1.82
CA ASN A 97 19.18 1.76 -0.75
C ASN A 97 19.85 2.02 0.62
N LEU A 98 19.13 2.62 1.55
CA LEU A 98 19.56 3.00 2.90
C LEU A 98 19.10 2.01 3.98
N ILE A 99 18.61 0.82 3.59
CA ILE A 99 17.97 -0.11 4.54
C ILE A 99 18.89 -0.55 5.69
N ASP A 100 20.19 -0.65 5.43
CA ASP A 100 21.21 -1.06 6.39
C ASP A 100 21.98 0.14 6.98
N ASP A 101 21.57 1.37 6.66
CA ASP A 101 22.24 2.58 7.15
C ASP A 101 21.77 2.88 8.59
N PRO A 102 22.67 2.83 9.60
CA PRO A 102 22.30 3.05 11.00
C PRO A 102 21.78 4.46 11.27
N GLU A 103 22.14 5.47 10.47
CA GLU A 103 21.61 6.83 10.60
C GLU A 103 20.10 6.87 10.33
N TYR A 104 19.60 5.95 9.52
CA TYR A 104 18.20 5.85 9.12
C TYR A 104 17.38 4.85 9.96
N ALA A 105 17.98 4.22 10.98
CA ALA A 105 17.30 3.21 11.81
C ALA A 105 16.00 3.71 12.46
N LYS A 106 15.99 4.97 12.94
CA LYS A 106 14.77 5.59 13.51
C LYS A 106 13.67 5.78 12.47
N VAL A 107 14.04 6.22 11.26
CA VAL A 107 13.11 6.42 10.15
C VAL A 107 12.55 5.08 9.69
N GLN A 108 13.40 4.06 9.55
CA GLN A 108 12.99 2.70 9.20
C GLN A 108 11.95 2.17 10.20
N LYS A 109 12.21 2.33 11.51
CA LYS A 109 11.29 1.90 12.57
C LYS A 109 9.93 2.60 12.43
N GLN A 110 9.91 3.92 12.29
CA GLN A 110 8.68 4.70 12.14
C GLN A 110 7.87 4.27 10.91
N LEU A 111 8.54 4.03 9.79
CA LEU A 111 7.88 3.57 8.56
C LEU A 111 7.28 2.17 8.72
N ARG A 112 7.97 1.26 9.42
CA ARG A 112 7.40 -0.05 9.76
C ARG A 112 6.18 0.09 10.67
N GLU A 113 6.22 0.96 11.67
CA GLU A 113 5.05 1.25 12.53
C GLU A 113 3.84 1.78 11.73
N TYR A 114 4.06 2.63 10.73
CA TYR A 114 2.99 3.07 9.82
C TYR A 114 2.43 1.95 8.95
N LEU A 115 3.29 1.04 8.50
CA LEU A 115 2.85 -0.13 7.74
C LEU A 115 2.05 -1.11 8.60
N ASP A 116 2.47 -1.33 9.84
CA ASP A 116 1.76 -2.16 10.82
C ASP A 116 0.39 -1.56 11.16
N ASP A 117 0.33 -0.25 11.41
CA ASP A 117 -0.93 0.47 11.61
C ASP A 117 -1.87 0.31 10.39
N PHE A 118 -1.35 0.49 9.17
CA PHE A 118 -2.15 0.31 7.96
C PHE A 118 -2.69 -1.11 7.83
N THR A 119 -1.83 -2.12 7.96
CA THR A 119 -2.21 -3.54 7.78
C THR A 119 -3.16 -4.04 8.86
N SER A 120 -3.13 -3.45 10.07
CA SER A 120 -4.08 -3.75 11.13
C SER A 120 -5.50 -3.23 10.84
N ARG A 121 -5.62 -2.13 10.08
CA ARG A 121 -6.90 -1.46 9.79
C ARG A 121 -7.47 -1.77 8.42
N VAL A 122 -6.62 -2.14 7.47
CA VAL A 122 -7.01 -2.34 6.06
C VAL A 122 -6.86 -3.81 5.70
N PRO A 123 -7.96 -4.56 5.59
CA PRO A 123 -7.91 -5.98 5.28
C PRO A 123 -7.48 -6.22 3.83
N ALA A 124 -6.74 -7.31 3.61
CA ALA A 124 -6.31 -7.76 2.28
C ALA A 124 -7.43 -8.43 1.46
N THR A 125 -8.67 -7.94 1.57
CA THR A 125 -9.90 -8.56 1.04
C THR A 125 -9.77 -8.92 -0.45
N GLY A 126 -9.26 -8.00 -1.27
CA GLY A 126 -9.09 -8.24 -2.71
C GLY A 126 -8.08 -9.34 -3.02
N LYS A 127 -6.96 -9.40 -2.29
CA LYS A 127 -5.94 -10.47 -2.42
C LYS A 127 -6.53 -11.82 -2.02
N MET A 128 -7.21 -11.89 -0.88
CA MET A 128 -7.81 -13.12 -0.37
C MET A 128 -8.91 -13.64 -1.30
N GLU A 129 -9.75 -12.76 -1.83
CA GLU A 129 -10.77 -13.14 -2.80
C GLU A 129 -10.14 -13.70 -4.09
N PHE A 130 -9.08 -13.05 -4.59
CA PHE A 130 -8.38 -13.53 -5.78
C PHE A 130 -7.76 -14.92 -5.58
N ILE A 131 -7.14 -15.16 -4.40
CA ILE A 131 -6.60 -16.47 -4.02
C ILE A 131 -7.70 -17.52 -4.02
N ARG A 132 -8.81 -17.26 -3.31
CA ARG A 132 -9.97 -18.18 -3.22
C ARG A 132 -10.51 -18.53 -4.60
N ARG A 133 -10.74 -17.53 -5.46
CA ARG A 133 -11.26 -17.73 -6.83
C ARG A 133 -10.31 -18.56 -7.68
N THR A 134 -8.99 -18.38 -7.52
CA THR A 134 -7.98 -19.09 -8.32
C THR A 134 -7.82 -20.54 -7.87
N GLN A 135 -7.85 -20.80 -6.57
CA GLN A 135 -7.80 -22.16 -6.03
C GLN A 135 -9.08 -22.95 -6.29
N GLY A 136 -10.26 -22.33 -6.15
CA GLY A 136 -11.54 -22.97 -6.46
C GLY A 136 -11.66 -23.44 -7.92
N LYS A 137 -11.10 -22.68 -8.87
CA LYS A 137 -11.04 -23.09 -10.28
C LYS A 137 -10.14 -24.29 -10.55
N LYS A 138 -9.13 -24.55 -9.73
CA LYS A 138 -8.30 -25.75 -9.85
C LYS A 138 -9.07 -27.01 -9.44
N HIS A 139 -9.88 -26.92 -8.39
CA HIS A 139 -10.67 -28.06 -7.90
C HIS A 139 -11.88 -28.41 -8.77
N ALA A 140 -12.45 -27.45 -9.50
CA ALA A 140 -13.55 -27.71 -10.44
C ALA A 140 -13.12 -28.27 -11.82
N LYS A 141 -11.81 -28.40 -12.07
CA LYS A 141 -11.24 -28.90 -13.34
C LYS A 141 -10.57 -30.27 -13.22
N THR A 142 -10.80 -30.97 -12.11
CA THR A 142 -10.34 -32.35 -11.88
C THR A 142 -11.57 -33.23 -11.79
#